data_AF-A0A0B1T0W1-F1
#
_entry.id   AF-A0A0B1T0W1-F1
#
_cell.length_a   1.000
_cell.length_b   1.000
_cell.length_c   1.000
_cell.angle_alpha   90.00
_cell.angle_beta   90.00
_cell.angle_gamma   90.00
#
_symmetry.space_group_name_H-M   'P 1'
#
loop_
_entity.id
_entity.type
_entity.pdbx_description
1 polymer ?
#
loop_
_entity_poly.entity_id
_entity_poly.type
_entity_poly.pdbx_seq_one_letter_code
_entity_poly.pdbx_strand_id
1 'polypeptide(L)'
;MEELLEAIRNPFFIVYISVLLSFCVVSGSQQLGDKVELEFQAFRLQQYELNGNIIGSKTFRVQYEAVSLSSKALRRCVVTSWRDLTGYTNLDDLLANSVGALLIIIPSDLDALSPTDKTLFSELEHKLATARTELAVYVTYSSPEASAILSDVQSSSGTAKSATQQLLNSIAANTFQFTSTGSPSTNALTYKPNNIIGRLRSSERNAPTIAFVAHYDSHAAFPGAAVGADSNGSGVVVLLELLAIFRKLYDKPATRPPFNLIFVWTAAGKYNYQGARQFIEDFQSDTS
;
A
#
# COMPACT_ATOMS: atom_id res chain seq x y z
N MET A 1 20.79 13.86 53.12
CA MET A 1 21.48 13.06 52.07
C MET A 1 22.16 11.84 52.69
N GLU A 2 22.73 11.96 53.91
CA GLU A 2 23.31 10.83 54.64
C GLU A 2 22.32 9.72 55.02
N GLU A 3 21.08 10.03 55.43
CA GLU A 3 20.08 9.00 55.76
C GLU A 3 19.71 8.10 54.57
N LEU A 4 19.68 8.65 53.35
CA LEU A 4 19.43 7.88 52.12
C LEU A 4 20.61 6.96 51.81
N LEU A 5 21.83 7.44 52.04
CA LEU A 5 23.07 6.69 51.84
C LEU A 5 23.22 5.56 52.86
N GLU A 6 22.78 5.78 54.09
CA GLU A 6 22.76 4.78 55.16
C GLU A 6 21.66 3.73 54.93
N ALA A 7 20.51 4.14 54.40
CA ALA A 7 19.46 3.22 53.94
C ALA A 7 19.94 2.35 52.77
N ILE A 8 20.65 2.91 51.78
CA ILE A 8 21.20 2.14 50.65
C ILE A 8 22.28 1.14 51.11
N ARG A 9 23.03 1.45 52.16
CA ARG A 9 24.05 0.55 52.73
C ARG A 9 23.45 -0.62 53.50
N ASN A 10 22.15 -0.58 53.82
CA ASN A 10 21.45 -1.65 54.50
C ASN A 10 21.03 -2.74 53.49
N PRO A 11 21.54 -3.98 53.60
CA PRO A 11 21.22 -5.05 52.66
C PRO A 11 19.72 -5.38 52.62
N PHE A 12 18.99 -5.17 53.71
CA PHE A 12 17.55 -5.39 53.76
C PHE A 12 16.77 -4.36 52.94
N PHE A 13 17.27 -3.13 52.80
CA PHE A 13 16.65 -2.10 51.96
C PHE A 13 16.79 -2.43 50.47
N ILE A 14 17.95 -2.95 50.06
CA ILE A 14 18.18 -3.41 48.68
C ILE A 14 17.28 -4.60 48.35
N VAL A 15 17.19 -5.58 49.26
CA VAL A 15 16.28 -6.72 49.08
C VAL A 15 14.83 -6.26 49.02
N TYR A 16 14.42 -5.37 49.92
CA TYR A 16 13.07 -4.80 49.94
C TYR A 16 12.75 -4.07 48.63
N ILE A 17 13.61 -3.16 48.16
CA ILE A 17 13.45 -2.47 46.87
C ILE A 17 13.42 -3.46 45.71
N SER A 18 14.26 -4.50 45.71
CA SER A 18 14.29 -5.51 44.64
C SER A 18 13.02 -6.35 44.59
N VAL A 19 12.45 -6.70 45.75
CA VAL A 19 11.17 -7.41 45.88
C VAL A 19 10.03 -6.48 45.50
N LEU A 20 10.07 -5.21 45.88
CA LEU A 20 9.06 -4.21 45.52
C LEU A 20 9.08 -3.91 44.02
N LEU A 21 10.26 -3.77 43.41
CA LEU A 21 10.41 -3.64 41.97
C LEU A 21 9.98 -4.92 41.24
N SER A 22 10.32 -6.10 41.75
CA SER A 22 9.86 -7.37 41.17
C SER A 22 8.34 -7.51 41.27
N PHE A 23 7.74 -7.09 42.39
CA PHE A 23 6.30 -7.06 42.57
C PHE A 23 5.65 -5.99 41.68
N CYS A 24 6.24 -4.81 41.52
CA CYS A 24 5.76 -3.80 40.58
C CYS A 24 5.90 -4.23 39.11
N VAL A 25 6.90 -5.03 38.76
CA VAL A 25 7.06 -5.58 37.40
C VAL A 25 6.07 -6.73 37.18
N VAL A 26 5.87 -7.61 38.16
CA VAL A 26 4.92 -8.73 38.08
C VAL A 26 3.47 -8.23 38.14
N SER A 27 3.14 -7.31 39.04
CA SER A 27 1.82 -6.68 39.13
C SER A 27 1.59 -5.64 38.04
N GLY A 28 2.61 -4.90 37.62
CA GLY A 28 2.54 -3.95 36.49
C GLY A 28 2.54 -4.63 35.12
N SER A 29 2.87 -5.93 35.05
CA SER A 29 2.66 -6.75 33.84
C SER A 29 1.19 -7.12 33.61
N GLN A 30 0.31 -6.90 34.59
CA GLN A 30 -1.09 -6.58 34.31
C GLN A 30 -1.13 -5.11 33.91
N GLN A 31 -0.91 -4.86 32.61
CA GLN A 31 -0.93 -3.52 32.02
C GLN A 31 -2.09 -2.70 32.60
N LEU A 32 -1.77 -1.65 33.37
CA LEU A 32 -2.72 -0.62 33.77
C LEU A 32 -3.10 0.18 32.51
N GLY A 33 -4.02 -0.37 31.73
CA GLY A 33 -4.51 0.23 30.50
C GLY A 33 -5.46 -0.74 29.83
N ASP A 34 -6.62 -0.24 29.42
CA ASP A 34 -7.56 -1.02 28.64
C ASP A 34 -6.88 -1.43 27.32
N LYS A 35 -6.79 -2.73 27.04
CA LYS A 35 -6.22 -3.21 25.78
C LYS A 35 -7.24 -2.99 24.68
N VAL A 36 -7.11 -1.88 23.97
CA VAL A 36 -7.93 -1.61 22.80
C VAL A 36 -7.26 -2.23 21.57
N GLU A 37 -7.88 -3.26 21.02
CA GLU A 37 -7.50 -3.83 19.73
C GLU A 37 -8.22 -3.07 18.62
N LEU A 38 -7.46 -2.47 17.71
CA LEU A 38 -7.97 -1.73 16.56
C LEU A 38 -7.60 -2.48 15.28
N GLU A 39 -8.60 -2.82 14.49
CA GLU A 39 -8.41 -3.43 13.17
C GLU A 39 -8.79 -2.42 12.09
N PHE A 40 -7.88 -2.20 11.14
CA PHE A 40 -8.16 -1.39 9.95
C PHE A 40 -7.45 -1.97 8.73
N GLN A 41 -7.98 -1.64 7.55
CA GLN A 41 -7.45 -2.12 6.29
C GLN A 41 -6.24 -1.31 5.86
N ALA A 42 -5.15 -2.00 5.54
CA ALA A 42 -3.96 -1.39 4.95
C ALA A 42 -3.52 -2.16 3.70
N PHE A 43 -3.05 -1.42 2.70
CA PHE A 43 -2.58 -1.95 1.42
C PHE A 43 -1.06 -1.94 1.38
N ARG A 44 -0.46 -3.08 1.05
CA ARG A 44 0.99 -3.23 0.96
C ARG A 44 1.50 -2.64 -0.36
N LEU A 45 2.68 -2.03 -0.32
CA LEU A 45 3.44 -1.65 -1.51
C LEU A 45 3.79 -2.90 -2.33
N GLN A 46 3.55 -2.85 -3.64
CA GLN A 46 3.82 -3.97 -4.52
C GLN A 46 5.31 -4.31 -4.56
N GLN A 47 5.61 -5.62 -4.63
CA GLN A 47 6.96 -6.13 -4.84
C GLN A 47 7.06 -6.69 -6.25
N TYR A 48 8.12 -6.34 -6.96
CA TYR A 48 8.43 -6.89 -8.28
C TYR A 48 9.92 -7.16 -8.44
N GLU A 49 10.25 -8.09 -9.33
CA GLU A 49 11.63 -8.43 -9.65
C GLU A 49 11.96 -7.92 -11.06
N LEU A 50 12.99 -7.10 -11.16
CA LEU A 50 13.42 -6.48 -12.41
C LEU A 50 14.92 -6.73 -12.57
N ASN A 51 15.30 -7.52 -13.57
CA ASN A 51 16.69 -7.93 -13.84
C ASN A 51 17.41 -8.54 -12.61
N GLY A 52 16.71 -9.40 -11.84
CA GLY A 52 17.24 -10.02 -10.63
C GLY A 52 17.29 -9.12 -9.39
N ASN A 53 16.86 -7.86 -9.52
CA ASN A 53 16.72 -6.95 -8.39
C ASN A 53 15.27 -6.90 -7.93
N ILE A 54 15.05 -7.15 -6.64
CA ILE A 54 13.74 -6.95 -6.01
C ILE A 54 13.57 -5.46 -5.70
N ILE A 55 12.46 -4.91 -6.19
CA ILE A 55 12.02 -3.53 -5.99
C ILE A 55 10.67 -3.56 -5.25
N GLY A 56 10.41 -2.51 -4.48
CA GLY A 56 9.26 -2.39 -3.59
C GLY A 56 9.50 -2.95 -2.20
N SER A 57 8.42 -3.27 -1.50
CA SER A 57 8.45 -3.76 -0.11
C SER A 57 8.79 -5.25 -0.07
N LYS A 58 10.00 -5.62 0.37
CA LYS A 58 10.40 -7.04 0.49
C LYS A 58 9.70 -7.79 1.62
N THR A 59 9.41 -7.10 2.71
CA THR A 59 8.78 -7.68 3.90
C THR A 59 7.28 -7.36 3.94
N PHE A 60 6.52 -8.21 4.63
CA PHE A 60 5.05 -8.09 4.79
C PHE A 60 4.55 -8.48 6.18
N ARG A 61 5.41 -9.07 7.01
CA ARG A 61 5.05 -9.41 8.38
C ARG A 61 5.60 -8.31 9.26
N VAL A 62 4.72 -7.66 10.00
CA VAL A 62 5.08 -6.60 10.94
C VAL A 62 4.63 -7.03 12.32
N GLN A 63 5.49 -6.81 13.30
CA GLN A 63 5.18 -6.90 14.72
C GLN A 63 6.02 -5.83 15.41
N TYR A 64 5.64 -4.57 15.21
CA TYR A 64 6.48 -3.42 15.55
C TYR A 64 5.70 -2.36 16.31
N GLU A 65 6.38 -1.66 17.20
CA GLU A 65 5.87 -0.48 17.91
C GLU A 65 5.73 0.70 16.96
N ALA A 66 4.64 1.47 17.07
CA ALA A 66 4.41 2.68 16.32
C ALA A 66 5.33 3.83 16.76
N VAL A 67 5.93 4.54 15.81
CA VAL A 67 6.74 5.74 16.06
C VAL A 67 6.53 6.81 15.03
N SER A 68 6.86 8.05 15.40
CA SER A 68 6.86 9.17 14.46
C SER A 68 8.02 9.05 13.47
N LEU A 69 7.91 9.78 12.37
CA LEU A 69 8.94 9.93 11.35
C LEU A 69 10.27 10.50 11.88
N SER A 70 10.25 11.22 13.01
CA SER A 70 11.44 11.81 13.63
C SER A 70 12.21 10.86 14.55
N SER A 71 11.67 9.67 14.84
CA SER A 71 12.30 8.70 15.73
C SER A 71 13.53 8.05 15.09
N LYS A 72 14.62 7.93 15.86
CA LYS A 72 15.88 7.28 15.42
C LYS A 72 15.95 5.79 15.79
N ALA A 73 14.83 5.21 16.24
CA ALA A 73 14.80 3.83 16.70
C ALA A 73 14.81 2.83 15.53
N LEU A 74 15.61 1.77 15.66
CA LEU A 74 15.65 0.66 14.71
C LEU A 74 14.46 -0.29 14.96
N ARG A 75 13.96 -0.95 13.90
CA ARG A 75 12.94 -2.01 13.96
C ARG A 75 11.61 -1.54 14.59
N ARG A 76 11.04 -0.48 14.04
CA ARG A 76 9.74 0.06 14.45
C ARG A 76 8.82 0.31 13.25
N CYS A 77 7.55 0.58 13.51
CA CYS A 77 6.56 0.98 12.51
C CYS A 77 6.46 2.50 12.49
N VAL A 78 7.03 3.14 11.48
CA VAL A 78 6.90 4.59 11.30
C VAL A 78 5.48 4.89 10.81
N VAL A 79 4.73 5.69 11.56
CA VAL A 79 3.39 6.16 11.15
C VAL A 79 3.49 7.61 10.74
N THR A 80 3.03 7.93 9.53
CA THR A 80 3.16 9.28 8.98
C THR A 80 2.07 9.61 7.97
N SER A 81 1.79 10.90 7.82
CA SER A 81 0.97 11.40 6.71
C SER A 81 1.79 11.40 5.42
N TRP A 82 1.13 11.13 4.28
CA TRP A 82 1.79 11.24 2.98
C TRP A 82 2.41 12.63 2.73
N ARG A 83 1.81 13.70 3.26
CA ARG A 83 2.35 15.07 3.14
C ARG A 83 3.63 15.28 3.95
N ASP A 84 3.69 14.71 5.15
CA ASP A 84 4.89 14.80 5.99
C ASP A 84 6.03 14.00 5.35
N LEU A 85 5.68 12.89 4.69
CA LEU A 85 6.63 12.05 3.98
C LEU A 85 7.20 12.72 2.73
N THR A 86 6.39 13.47 1.96
CA THR A 86 6.90 14.21 0.79
C THR A 86 7.86 15.33 1.17
N GLY A 87 7.63 15.98 2.30
CA GLY A 87 8.51 17.02 2.85
C GLY A 87 9.77 16.49 3.53
N TYR A 88 9.94 15.17 3.67
CA TYR A 88 11.03 14.58 4.44
C TYR A 88 12.33 14.50 3.64
N THR A 89 13.34 15.29 4.05
CA THR A 89 14.62 15.45 3.35
C THR A 89 15.36 14.12 3.12
N ASN A 90 15.28 13.18 4.07
CA ASN A 90 16.07 11.95 4.07
C ASN A 90 15.23 10.71 3.70
N LEU A 91 14.21 10.88 2.86
CA LEU A 91 13.32 9.77 2.48
C LEU A 91 14.08 8.62 1.80
N ASP A 92 15.07 8.93 0.96
CA ASP A 92 15.89 7.91 0.29
C ASP A 92 16.69 7.07 1.28
N ASP A 93 17.32 7.72 2.26
CA ASP A 93 18.05 7.03 3.32
C ASP A 93 17.13 6.18 4.20
N LEU A 94 15.93 6.69 4.50
CA LEU A 94 14.93 5.96 5.25
C LEU A 94 14.52 4.68 4.52
N LEU A 95 14.21 4.78 3.22
CA LEU A 95 13.80 3.64 2.41
C LEU A 95 14.95 2.64 2.20
N ALA A 96 16.17 3.11 1.98
CA ALA A 96 17.31 2.23 1.67
C ALA A 96 17.90 1.53 2.89
N ASN A 97 18.00 2.22 4.03
CA ASN A 97 18.81 1.76 5.18
C ASN A 97 17.98 1.33 6.40
N SER A 98 16.69 1.65 6.43
CA SER A 98 15.86 1.34 7.60
C SER A 98 15.27 -0.07 7.54
N VAL A 99 15.10 -0.67 8.72
CA VAL A 99 14.45 -1.98 8.91
C VAL A 99 13.27 -1.81 9.85
N GLY A 100 12.12 -2.37 9.50
CA GLY A 100 10.87 -2.16 10.22
C GLY A 100 9.67 -2.10 9.29
N ALA A 101 8.73 -1.21 9.60
CA ALA A 101 7.55 -0.95 8.79
C ALA A 101 7.33 0.55 8.61
N LEU A 102 6.64 0.91 7.54
CA LEU A 102 6.22 2.29 7.25
C LEU A 102 4.73 2.25 6.92
N LEU A 103 3.91 2.88 7.76
CA LEU A 103 2.49 3.07 7.54
C LEU A 103 2.23 4.52 7.10
N ILE A 104 1.77 4.68 5.87
CA ILE A 104 1.48 5.97 5.26
C ILE A 104 -0.02 6.18 5.25
N ILE A 105 -0.47 7.27 5.86
CA ILE A 105 -1.89 7.65 5.85
C ILE A 105 -2.14 8.55 4.63
N ILE A 106 -3.05 8.11 3.76
CA ILE A 106 -3.46 8.83 2.54
C ILE A 106 -4.88 9.40 2.70
N PRO A 107 -5.26 10.42 1.93
CA PRO A 107 -6.61 10.96 1.94
C PRO A 107 -7.64 9.91 1.53
N SER A 108 -8.84 9.96 2.10
CA SER A 108 -9.93 9.01 1.77
C SER A 108 -10.36 9.09 0.30
N ASP A 109 -10.21 10.26 -0.33
CA ASP A 109 -10.48 10.48 -1.75
C ASP A 109 -9.24 11.09 -2.43
N LEU A 110 -8.60 10.31 -3.29
CA LEU A 110 -7.43 10.74 -4.07
C LEU A 110 -7.82 11.58 -5.29
N ASP A 111 -9.04 11.41 -5.81
CA ASP A 111 -9.52 12.16 -6.97
C ASP A 111 -9.90 13.60 -6.59
N ALA A 112 -10.32 13.82 -5.35
CA ALA A 112 -10.61 15.14 -4.78
C ALA A 112 -9.36 15.99 -4.48
N LEU A 113 -8.15 15.47 -4.67
CA LEU A 113 -6.92 16.24 -4.44
C LEU A 113 -6.77 17.41 -5.42
N SER A 114 -6.14 18.50 -4.95
CA SER A 114 -5.78 19.62 -5.81
C SER A 114 -4.79 19.18 -6.89
N PRO A 115 -4.74 19.83 -8.08
CA PRO A 115 -3.80 19.45 -9.13
C PRO A 115 -2.34 19.41 -8.65
N THR A 116 -1.93 20.36 -7.81
CA THR A 116 -0.58 20.41 -7.21
C THR A 116 -0.35 19.25 -6.24
N ASP A 117 -1.35 18.88 -5.44
CA ASP A 117 -1.22 17.74 -4.53
C ASP A 117 -1.20 16.42 -5.29
N LYS A 118 -1.93 16.32 -6.41
CA LYS A 118 -1.88 15.14 -7.29
C LYS A 118 -0.49 14.92 -7.87
N THR A 119 0.20 15.99 -8.31
CA THR A 119 1.58 15.86 -8.81
C THR A 119 2.53 15.44 -7.70
N LEU A 120 2.44 16.03 -6.51
CA LEU A 120 3.29 15.66 -5.36
C LEU A 120 3.05 14.22 -4.92
N PHE A 121 1.79 13.78 -4.88
CA PHE A 121 1.44 12.41 -4.54
C PHE A 121 1.95 11.43 -5.61
N SER A 122 1.81 11.77 -6.90
CA SER A 122 2.33 10.95 -8.01
C SER A 122 3.86 10.81 -7.96
N GLU A 123 4.58 11.87 -7.58
CA GLU A 123 6.03 11.82 -7.39
C GLU A 123 6.42 10.90 -6.21
N LEU A 124 5.72 11.01 -5.08
CA LEU A 124 5.91 10.12 -3.94
C LEU A 124 5.62 8.67 -4.31
N GLU A 125 4.52 8.43 -5.01
CA GLU A 125 4.11 7.11 -5.47
C GLU A 125 5.17 6.50 -6.39
N HIS A 126 5.67 7.26 -7.35
CA HIS A 126 6.74 6.81 -8.25
C HIS A 126 8.03 6.47 -7.50
N LYS A 127 8.38 7.30 -6.51
CA LYS A 127 9.54 7.08 -5.65
C LYS A 127 9.39 5.80 -4.81
N LEU A 128 8.23 5.57 -4.22
CA LEU A 128 7.94 4.34 -3.46
C LEU A 128 7.91 3.11 -4.38
N ALA A 129 7.31 3.23 -5.57
CA ALA A 129 7.23 2.15 -6.55
C ALA A 129 8.62 1.69 -7.01
N THR A 130 9.59 2.59 -7.11
CA THR A 130 10.96 2.30 -7.57
C THR A 130 11.96 2.07 -6.43
N ALA A 131 11.54 2.26 -5.19
CA ALA A 131 12.39 2.12 -4.02
C ALA A 131 12.81 0.66 -3.79
N ARG A 132 14.07 0.48 -3.38
CA ARG A 132 14.59 -0.80 -2.90
C ARG A 132 14.62 -0.73 -1.38
N THR A 133 13.64 -1.34 -0.72
CA THR A 133 13.51 -1.25 0.73
C THR A 133 13.31 -2.60 1.41
N GLU A 134 13.93 -2.74 2.57
CA GLU A 134 13.66 -3.85 3.51
C GLU A 134 12.45 -3.56 4.41
N LEU A 135 11.94 -2.33 4.39
CA LEU A 135 10.73 -1.94 5.12
C LEU A 135 9.50 -2.66 4.58
N ALA A 136 8.60 -3.00 5.51
CA ALA A 136 7.25 -3.37 5.17
C ALA A 136 6.44 -2.08 4.99
N VAL A 137 6.20 -1.69 3.74
CA VAL A 137 5.53 -0.42 3.42
C VAL A 137 4.05 -0.66 3.18
N TYR A 138 3.22 0.07 3.92
CA TYR A 138 1.77 0.03 3.87
C TYR A 138 1.19 1.42 3.69
N VAL A 139 0.02 1.46 3.05
CA VAL A 139 -0.84 2.63 2.93
C VAL A 139 -2.19 2.32 3.55
N THR A 140 -2.75 3.26 4.30
CA THR A 140 -4.14 3.21 4.77
C THR A 140 -4.84 4.51 4.41
N TYR A 141 -6.13 4.41 4.09
CA TYR A 141 -6.97 5.60 3.97
C TYR A 141 -7.11 6.29 5.33
N SER A 142 -7.27 7.60 5.29
CA SER A 142 -7.54 8.43 6.46
C SER A 142 -8.86 7.99 7.09
N SER A 143 -8.76 7.48 8.31
CA SER A 143 -9.89 7.13 9.17
C SER A 143 -9.73 7.82 10.52
N PRO A 144 -10.81 7.94 11.33
CA PRO A 144 -10.72 8.49 12.68
C PRO A 144 -9.68 7.76 13.54
N GLU A 145 -9.60 6.43 13.40
CA GLU A 145 -8.67 5.57 14.13
C GLU A 145 -7.23 5.80 13.69
N ALA A 146 -6.96 5.81 12.38
CA ALA A 146 -5.62 6.06 11.84
C ALA A 146 -5.12 7.47 12.21
N SER A 147 -6.01 8.46 12.19
CA SER A 147 -5.69 9.84 12.56
C SER A 147 -5.39 9.99 14.05
N ALA A 148 -6.16 9.31 14.91
CA ALA A 148 -5.93 9.29 16.35
C ALA A 148 -4.57 8.65 16.69
N ILE A 149 -4.24 7.53 16.04
CA ILE A 149 -2.94 6.88 16.21
C ILE A 149 -1.81 7.84 15.77
N LEU A 150 -1.95 8.51 14.62
CA LEU A 150 -0.95 9.47 14.15
C LEU A 150 -0.73 10.61 15.16
N SER A 151 -1.81 11.21 15.68
CA SER A 151 -1.70 12.31 16.65
C SER A 151 -1.06 11.86 17.97
N ASP A 152 -1.42 10.67 18.45
CA ASP A 152 -0.85 10.12 19.69
C ASP A 152 0.66 9.84 19.51
N VAL A 153 1.03 9.20 18.41
CA VAL A 153 2.43 8.89 18.09
C VAL A 153 3.26 10.16 17.91
N GLN A 154 2.71 11.19 17.28
CA GLN A 154 3.37 12.49 17.12
C GLN A 154 3.55 13.21 18.46
N SER A 155 2.52 13.22 19.32
CA SER A 155 2.58 13.89 20.63
C SER A 155 3.58 13.22 21.58
N SER A 156 3.67 11.88 21.54
CA SER A 156 4.62 11.07 22.32
C SER A 156 6.07 11.31 21.88
N SER A 157 6.29 11.53 20.58
CA SER A 157 7.64 11.69 20.02
C SER A 157 8.19 13.12 20.10
N GLY A 158 7.32 14.14 20.21
CA GLY A 158 7.71 15.55 20.13
C GLY A 158 8.19 16.21 21.43
N THR A 159 8.12 15.53 22.57
CA THR A 159 8.19 16.21 23.90
C THR A 159 9.44 15.96 24.73
N ALA A 160 10.30 15.01 24.38
CA ALA A 160 11.35 14.59 25.30
C ALA A 160 12.74 15.15 24.93
N LYS A 161 13.23 16.11 25.72
CA LYS A 161 14.56 16.72 25.59
C LYS A 161 15.68 15.88 26.23
N SER A 162 15.35 14.86 27.03
CA SER A 162 16.30 14.03 27.79
C SER A 162 15.88 12.55 27.76
N ALA A 163 16.85 11.63 27.83
CA ALA A 163 16.63 10.19 27.88
C ALA A 163 15.82 9.74 29.12
N THR A 164 15.97 10.43 30.26
CA THR A 164 15.16 10.15 31.46
C THR A 164 13.70 10.58 31.27
N GLN A 165 13.47 11.66 30.53
CA GLN A 165 12.13 12.15 30.20
C GLN A 165 11.48 11.26 29.13
N GLN A 166 12.26 10.69 28.20
CA GLN A 166 11.78 9.65 27.29
C GLN A 166 11.34 8.40 28.04
N LEU A 167 12.10 7.96 29.05
CA LEU A 167 11.71 6.81 29.88
C LEU A 167 10.43 7.09 30.68
N LEU A 168 10.32 8.25 31.33
CA LEU A 168 9.10 8.61 32.07
C LEU A 168 7.89 8.75 31.14
N ASN A 169 8.07 9.38 29.98
CA ASN A 169 7.01 9.49 28.98
C ASN A 169 6.62 8.13 28.40
N SER A 170 7.57 7.20 28.21
CA SER A 170 7.27 5.86 27.70
C SER A 170 6.42 5.01 28.65
N ILE A 171 6.47 5.30 29.96
CA ILE A 171 5.65 4.62 30.96
C ILE A 171 4.22 5.20 30.96
N ALA A 172 4.08 6.50 30.69
CA ALA A 172 2.79 7.20 30.71
C ALA A 172 2.09 7.27 29.34
N ALA A 173 2.80 6.97 28.24
CA ALA A 173 2.28 7.12 26.89
C ALA A 173 1.61 5.85 26.37
N ASN A 174 0.57 6.06 25.55
CA ASN A 174 -0.05 4.98 24.76
C ASN A 174 0.99 4.37 23.81
N THR A 175 1.20 3.07 23.93
CA THR A 175 2.10 2.30 23.06
C THR A 175 1.27 1.49 22.07
N PHE A 176 1.36 1.81 20.79
CA PHE A 176 0.68 1.05 19.74
C PHE A 176 1.62 -0.01 19.17
N GLN A 177 1.10 -1.23 19.03
CA GLN A 177 1.81 -2.31 18.36
C GLN A 177 1.03 -2.74 17.13
N PHE A 178 1.68 -2.70 15.97
CA PHE A 178 1.09 -3.17 14.72
C PHE A 178 1.46 -4.61 14.45
N THR A 179 0.44 -5.42 14.16
CA THR A 179 0.59 -6.80 13.70
C THR A 179 -0.11 -6.95 12.36
N SER A 180 0.56 -7.50 11.34
CA SER A 180 -0.10 -7.82 10.06
C SER A 180 -0.46 -9.29 9.95
N THR A 181 -1.67 -9.55 9.46
CA THR A 181 -2.24 -10.87 9.21
C THR A 181 -2.16 -11.28 7.73
N GLY A 182 -1.41 -10.56 6.90
CA GLY A 182 -1.35 -10.77 5.44
C GLY A 182 -0.61 -12.04 4.99
N SER A 183 -0.99 -12.54 3.81
CA SER A 183 -0.30 -13.63 3.10
C SER A 183 0.79 -13.10 2.15
N PRO A 184 1.81 -13.91 1.80
CA PRO A 184 2.84 -13.51 0.85
C PRO A 184 2.22 -13.16 -0.52
N SER A 185 2.85 -12.23 -1.23
CA SER A 185 2.42 -11.83 -2.57
C SER A 185 2.40 -13.03 -3.51
N THR A 186 1.32 -13.19 -4.27
CA THR A 186 1.25 -14.19 -5.34
C THR A 186 2.27 -13.83 -6.43
N ASN A 187 3.07 -14.81 -6.87
CA ASN A 187 4.09 -14.60 -7.90
C ASN A 187 3.43 -14.16 -9.21
N ALA A 188 3.91 -13.04 -9.79
CA ALA A 188 3.43 -12.52 -11.07
C ALA A 188 3.62 -13.50 -12.25
N LEU A 189 4.53 -14.47 -12.11
CA LEU A 189 4.88 -15.44 -13.15
C LEU A 189 3.75 -16.43 -13.52
N THR A 190 2.65 -16.49 -12.75
CA THR A 190 1.50 -17.36 -13.05
C THR A 190 0.21 -16.57 -13.23
N TYR A 191 0.31 -15.28 -13.55
CA TYR A 191 -0.88 -14.49 -13.87
C TYR A 191 -1.41 -14.87 -15.26
N LYS A 192 -2.63 -15.38 -15.32
CA LYS A 192 -3.36 -15.59 -16.58
C LYS A 192 -4.33 -14.42 -16.79
N PRO A 193 -4.07 -13.51 -17.73
CA PRO A 193 -4.98 -12.40 -18.01
C PRO A 193 -6.33 -12.90 -18.53
N ASN A 194 -7.42 -12.34 -18.00
CA ASN A 194 -8.77 -12.65 -18.44
C ASN A 194 -9.26 -11.58 -19.43
N ASN A 195 -8.95 -11.74 -20.71
CA ASN A 195 -9.43 -10.81 -21.72
C ASN A 195 -10.93 -10.99 -21.98
N ILE A 196 -11.63 -9.88 -22.20
CA ILE A 196 -13.04 -9.89 -22.63
C ILE A 196 -13.10 -9.54 -24.11
N ILE A 197 -13.82 -10.34 -24.89
CA ILE A 197 -13.87 -10.21 -26.35
C ILE A 197 -15.32 -10.14 -26.83
N GLY A 198 -15.69 -9.03 -27.45
CA GLY A 198 -16.94 -8.86 -28.21
C GLY A 198 -16.66 -8.99 -29.71
N ARG A 199 -17.53 -9.70 -30.45
CA ARG A 199 -17.36 -9.89 -31.91
C ARG A 199 -18.65 -9.54 -32.66
N LEU A 200 -18.52 -8.73 -33.70
CA LEU A 200 -19.56 -8.46 -34.69
C LEU A 200 -19.09 -8.99 -36.04
N ARG A 201 -19.82 -9.97 -36.58
CA ARG A 201 -19.43 -10.66 -37.82
C ARG A 201 -20.14 -10.08 -39.04
N SER A 202 -19.39 -9.94 -40.12
CA SER A 202 -19.94 -9.67 -41.44
C SER A 202 -20.68 -10.90 -41.99
N SER A 203 -21.45 -10.70 -43.05
CA SER A 203 -22.02 -11.77 -43.87
C SER A 203 -20.99 -12.40 -44.82
N GLU A 204 -19.89 -11.71 -45.12
CA GLU A 204 -18.86 -12.20 -46.02
C GLU A 204 -17.91 -13.18 -45.31
N ARG A 205 -17.60 -14.31 -45.96
CA ARG A 205 -16.79 -15.39 -45.38
C ARG A 205 -15.34 -14.98 -45.08
N ASN A 206 -14.75 -14.14 -45.94
CA ASN A 206 -13.36 -13.68 -45.84
C ASN A 206 -13.26 -12.17 -45.60
N ALA A 207 -14.24 -11.61 -44.87
CA ALA A 207 -14.25 -10.20 -44.55
C ALA A 207 -13.01 -9.81 -43.72
N PRO A 208 -12.37 -8.66 -44.02
CA PRO A 208 -11.29 -8.14 -43.19
C PRO A 208 -11.79 -7.84 -41.78
N THR A 209 -10.93 -8.00 -40.78
CA THR A 209 -11.28 -7.82 -39.37
C THR A 209 -10.59 -6.57 -38.83
N ILE A 210 -11.38 -5.69 -38.20
CA ILE A 210 -10.90 -4.50 -37.49
C ILE A 210 -11.03 -4.76 -35.99
N ALA A 211 -9.95 -4.61 -35.24
CA ALA A 211 -9.93 -4.78 -33.80
C ALA A 211 -9.84 -3.42 -33.09
N PHE A 212 -10.77 -3.17 -32.17
CA PHE A 212 -10.71 -2.09 -31.19
C PHE A 212 -10.23 -2.66 -29.87
N VAL A 213 -9.15 -2.12 -29.32
CA VAL A 213 -8.50 -2.65 -28.12
C VAL A 213 -8.41 -1.57 -27.06
N ALA A 214 -8.80 -1.90 -25.84
CA ALA A 214 -8.58 -1.09 -24.64
C ALA A 214 -8.05 -1.97 -23.52
N HIS A 215 -7.34 -1.34 -22.59
CA HIS A 215 -6.96 -1.96 -21.32
C HIS A 215 -8.06 -1.69 -20.31
N TYR A 216 -8.45 -2.68 -19.51
CA TYR A 216 -9.44 -2.50 -18.44
C TYR A 216 -8.84 -2.55 -17.02
N ASP A 217 -7.52 -2.73 -16.92
CA ASP A 217 -6.79 -2.71 -15.66
C ASP A 217 -6.36 -1.30 -15.26
N SER A 218 -6.18 -1.07 -13.96
CA SER A 218 -5.48 0.10 -13.41
C SER A 218 -4.23 -0.36 -12.67
N HIS A 219 -3.30 0.57 -12.46
CA HIS A 219 -2.07 0.29 -11.72
C HIS A 219 -1.71 1.45 -10.82
N ALA A 220 -1.23 1.11 -9.63
CA ALA A 220 -0.69 2.00 -8.63
C ALA A 220 0.40 1.25 -7.86
N ALA A 221 1.26 1.97 -7.14
CA ALA A 221 2.26 1.36 -6.27
C ALA A 221 1.61 0.48 -5.19
N PHE A 222 0.40 0.86 -4.77
CA PHE A 222 -0.45 0.14 -3.84
C PHE A 222 -1.68 -0.38 -4.59
N PRO A 223 -1.74 -1.66 -5.00
CA PRO A 223 -2.80 -2.15 -5.88
C PRO A 223 -4.22 -1.94 -5.36
N GLY A 224 -4.43 -2.02 -4.04
CA GLY A 224 -5.73 -1.79 -3.43
C GLY A 224 -6.18 -0.33 -3.36
N ALA A 225 -5.28 0.62 -3.65
CA ALA A 225 -5.58 2.06 -3.70
C ALA A 225 -5.53 2.61 -5.14
N ALA A 226 -5.49 1.74 -6.17
CA ALA A 226 -5.35 2.14 -7.55
C ALA A 226 -6.61 2.85 -8.09
N VAL A 227 -6.47 4.10 -8.51
CA VAL A 227 -7.52 4.85 -9.23
C VAL A 227 -7.43 4.58 -10.73
N GLY A 228 -8.54 4.17 -11.35
CA GLY A 228 -8.55 3.66 -12.73
C GLY A 228 -9.42 4.44 -13.72
N ALA A 229 -10.28 5.33 -13.23
CA ALA A 229 -11.33 5.97 -14.03
C ALA A 229 -10.74 6.80 -15.19
N ASP A 230 -9.76 7.66 -14.90
CA ASP A 230 -9.11 8.52 -15.90
C ASP A 230 -7.84 7.91 -16.52
N SER A 231 -7.43 6.71 -16.09
CA SER A 231 -6.28 6.01 -16.70
C SER A 231 -6.72 5.17 -17.89
N ASN A 232 -7.56 4.17 -17.64
CA ASN A 232 -7.99 3.18 -18.63
C ASN A 232 -9.52 3.03 -18.67
N GLY A 233 -10.23 3.45 -17.61
CA GLY A 233 -11.68 3.33 -17.51
C GLY A 233 -12.44 4.09 -18.61
N SER A 234 -11.97 5.28 -18.99
CA SER A 234 -12.53 6.05 -20.11
C SER A 234 -12.49 5.27 -21.43
N GLY A 235 -11.40 4.57 -21.73
CA GLY A 235 -11.27 3.71 -22.90
C GLY A 235 -12.24 2.53 -22.89
N VAL A 236 -12.44 1.92 -21.71
CA VAL A 236 -13.45 0.85 -21.53
C VAL A 236 -14.85 1.35 -21.89
N VAL A 237 -15.23 2.52 -21.37
CA VAL A 237 -16.54 3.14 -21.62
C VAL A 237 -16.73 3.45 -23.10
N VAL A 238 -15.72 4.07 -23.75
CA VAL A 238 -15.78 4.38 -25.19
C VAL A 238 -15.97 3.12 -26.03
N LEU A 239 -15.26 2.03 -25.74
CA LEU A 239 -15.43 0.78 -26.48
C LEU A 239 -16.80 0.14 -26.27
N LEU A 240 -17.34 0.18 -25.05
CA LEU A 240 -18.68 -0.32 -24.77
C LEU A 240 -19.74 0.46 -25.56
N GLU A 241 -19.60 1.78 -25.65
CA GLU A 241 -20.54 2.60 -26.41
C GLU A 241 -20.40 2.42 -27.91
N LEU A 242 -19.18 2.31 -28.43
CA LEU A 242 -18.96 1.96 -29.84
C LEU A 242 -19.60 0.61 -30.16
N LEU A 243 -19.43 -0.41 -29.30
CA LEU A 243 -20.08 -1.70 -29.48
C LEU A 243 -21.61 -1.57 -29.48
N ALA A 244 -22.18 -0.77 -28.58
CA ALA A 244 -23.63 -0.54 -28.52
C ALA A 244 -24.17 0.12 -29.79
N ILE A 245 -23.44 1.08 -30.36
CA ILE A 245 -23.79 1.75 -31.62
C ILE A 245 -23.65 0.78 -32.80
N PHE A 246 -22.48 0.15 -32.96
CA PHE A 246 -22.21 -0.75 -34.09
C PHE A 246 -23.10 -1.98 -34.07
N ARG A 247 -23.50 -2.50 -32.91
CA ARG A 247 -24.47 -3.60 -32.81
C ARG A 247 -25.72 -3.31 -33.63
N LYS A 248 -26.26 -2.09 -33.59
CA LYS A 248 -27.46 -1.71 -34.36
C LYS A 248 -27.25 -1.79 -35.87
N LEU A 249 -26.04 -1.47 -36.33
CA LEU A 249 -25.65 -1.55 -37.73
C LEU A 249 -25.53 -3.00 -38.21
N TYR A 250 -24.98 -3.87 -37.37
CA TYR A 250 -24.77 -5.29 -37.66
C TYR A 250 -26.04 -6.15 -37.50
N ASP A 251 -27.07 -5.64 -36.83
CA ASP A 251 -28.34 -6.36 -36.59
C ASP A 251 -29.16 -6.53 -37.88
N LYS A 252 -29.11 -5.53 -38.78
CA LYS A 252 -29.87 -5.55 -40.05
C LYS A 252 -28.96 -5.97 -41.22
N PRO A 253 -29.36 -6.98 -42.02
CA PRO A 253 -28.58 -7.40 -43.19
C PRO A 253 -28.34 -6.28 -44.21
N ALA A 254 -29.30 -5.38 -44.40
CA ALA A 254 -29.20 -4.28 -45.38
C ALA A 254 -28.15 -3.21 -45.03
N THR A 255 -27.80 -3.08 -43.75
CA THR A 255 -26.82 -2.08 -43.27
C THR A 255 -25.54 -2.72 -42.75
N ARG A 256 -25.46 -4.05 -42.77
CA ARG A 256 -24.30 -4.79 -42.25
C ARG A 256 -23.10 -4.55 -43.17
N PRO A 257 -21.98 -4.05 -42.63
CA PRO A 257 -20.81 -3.74 -43.45
C PRO A 257 -20.00 -5.01 -43.82
N PRO A 258 -19.15 -4.94 -44.87
CA PRO A 258 -18.34 -6.05 -45.37
C PRO A 258 -17.02 -6.24 -44.58
N PHE A 259 -17.04 -6.05 -43.26
CA PHE A 259 -15.89 -6.28 -42.38
C PHE A 259 -16.35 -6.84 -41.03
N ASN A 260 -15.47 -7.53 -40.31
CA ASN A 260 -15.72 -7.97 -38.94
C ASN A 260 -15.21 -6.90 -37.96
N LEU A 261 -15.92 -6.67 -36.86
CA LEU A 261 -15.40 -5.88 -35.74
C LEU A 261 -15.14 -6.79 -34.55
N ILE A 262 -14.00 -6.60 -33.92
CA ILE A 262 -13.66 -7.23 -32.64
C ILE A 262 -13.41 -6.12 -31.63
N PHE A 263 -14.03 -6.21 -30.47
CA PHE A 263 -13.80 -5.34 -29.33
C PHE A 263 -13.09 -6.15 -28.25
N VAL A 264 -11.91 -5.72 -27.85
CA VAL A 264 -11.07 -6.45 -26.90
C VAL A 264 -10.78 -5.56 -25.70
N TRP A 265 -11.23 -6.00 -24.53
CA TRP A 265 -10.78 -5.45 -23.26
C TRP A 265 -9.72 -6.36 -22.70
N THR A 266 -8.49 -5.88 -22.71
CA THR A 266 -7.32 -6.65 -22.29
C THR A 266 -7.00 -6.39 -20.83
N ALA A 267 -6.67 -7.46 -20.11
CA ALA A 267 -6.16 -7.38 -18.75
C ALA A 267 -4.64 -7.16 -18.77
N ALA A 268 -4.06 -6.74 -17.64
CA ALA A 268 -2.62 -6.67 -17.47
C ALA A 268 -1.89 -5.84 -18.56
N GLY A 269 -2.49 -4.72 -18.99
CA GLY A 269 -1.83 -3.75 -19.86
C GLY A 269 -0.57 -3.18 -19.21
N LYS A 270 -0.64 -2.88 -17.90
CA LYS A 270 0.48 -2.33 -17.13
C LYS A 270 1.53 -3.37 -16.72
N TYR A 271 1.21 -4.66 -16.84
CA TYR A 271 2.15 -5.75 -16.62
C TYR A 271 2.76 -6.20 -17.96
N ASN A 272 3.43 -5.29 -18.68
CA ASN A 272 4.04 -5.56 -19.99
C ASN A 272 3.08 -6.14 -21.03
N TYR A 273 1.84 -5.64 -21.08
CA TYR A 273 0.85 -5.99 -22.11
C TYR A 273 0.51 -7.48 -22.22
N GLN A 274 0.60 -8.23 -21.12
CA GLN A 274 0.43 -9.69 -21.15
C GLN A 274 -0.94 -10.11 -21.69
N GLY A 275 -2.02 -9.38 -21.38
CA GLY A 275 -3.34 -9.68 -21.94
C GLY A 275 -3.40 -9.47 -23.45
N ALA A 276 -2.86 -8.36 -23.97
CA ALA A 276 -2.85 -8.12 -25.41
C ALA A 276 -1.99 -9.14 -26.16
N ARG A 277 -0.84 -9.53 -25.58
CA ARG A 277 0.01 -10.59 -26.12
C ARG A 277 -0.73 -11.92 -26.19
N GLN A 278 -1.37 -12.34 -25.10
CA GLN A 278 -2.16 -13.57 -25.08
C GLN A 278 -3.27 -13.53 -26.14
N PHE A 279 -3.96 -12.41 -26.28
CA PHE A 279 -5.00 -12.26 -27.32
C PHE A 279 -4.45 -12.45 -28.73
N ILE A 280 -3.27 -11.91 -29.04
CA ILE A 280 -2.64 -12.06 -30.36
C ILE A 280 -2.26 -13.52 -30.62
N GLU A 281 -1.66 -14.19 -29.62
CA GLU A 281 -1.29 -15.60 -29.70
C GLU A 281 -2.53 -16.50 -29.92
N ASP A 282 -3.59 -16.28 -29.15
CA ASP A 282 -4.87 -16.98 -29.28
C ASP A 282 -5.50 -16.72 -30.67
N PHE A 283 -5.51 -15.48 -31.14
CA PHE A 283 -6.10 -15.11 -32.43
C PHE A 283 -5.37 -15.72 -33.63
N GLN A 284 -4.03 -15.81 -33.55
CA GLN A 284 -3.23 -16.51 -34.57
C GLN A 284 -3.56 -17.99 -34.61
N SER A 285 -3.70 -18.63 -33.44
CA SER A 285 -4.05 -20.05 -33.34
C SER A 285 -5.44 -20.38 -33.86
N ASP A 286 -6.42 -19.48 -33.68
CA ASP A 286 -7.78 -19.63 -34.21
C ASP A 286 -7.85 -19.51 -35.75
N THR A 287 -6.81 -18.90 -36.37
CA THR A 287 -6.77 -18.62 -37.82
C THR A 287 -5.88 -19.59 -38.60
N SER A 288 -5.01 -20.35 -37.91
CA SER A 288 -4.17 -21.42 -38.48
C SER A 288 -4.90 -22.74 -38.59
#